data_AF-A0A318JMC2-F1
#
_entry.id   AF-A0A318JMC2-F1
#
_cell.length_a   1.000
_cell.length_b   1.000
_cell.length_c   1.000
_cell.angle_alpha   90.00
_cell.angle_beta   90.00
_cell.angle_gamma   90.00
#
_symmetry.space_group_name_H-M   'P 1'
#
loop_
_entity.id
_entity.type
_entity.pdbx_description
1 polymer ?
#
loop_
_entity_poly.entity_id
_entity_poly.type
_entity_poly.pdbx_seq_one_letter_code
_entity_poly.pdbx_strand_id
1 'polypeptide(L)'
;MAKKMAADALSAYRRAVIDDDLEAHIAELAVKAGEWKRAAATREAETARLIAAEEEAEDAVVAAYEAATSAGAEPSALERIGVKPVAAIRAVAKRRAKGKPLPRPSRTSTAAAEAPLTPPPAETSEAGTASPSTPAVPPPAVAQPDPAPTGSGGPSASADPVRVAAAAPGAGASSPARARS
;
A
#
# COMPACT_ATOMS: atom_id res chain seq x y z
N MET A 1 -28.09 -47.48 6.54
CA MET A 1 -26.80 -48.12 6.21
C MET A 1 -26.20 -47.57 4.92
N ALA A 2 -26.92 -47.61 3.77
CA ALA A 2 -26.38 -47.19 2.46
C ALA A 2 -25.86 -45.74 2.38
N LYS A 3 -26.52 -44.76 3.01
CA LYS A 3 -26.05 -43.37 3.05
C LYS A 3 -24.68 -43.20 3.75
N LYS A 4 -24.39 -44.05 4.74
CA LYS A 4 -23.11 -44.02 5.47
C LYS A 4 -21.99 -44.60 4.60
N MET A 5 -22.26 -45.72 3.93
CA MET A 5 -21.34 -46.35 2.97
C MET A 5 -21.01 -45.44 1.78
N ALA A 6 -21.99 -44.70 1.25
CA ALA A 6 -21.76 -43.75 0.16
C ALA A 6 -20.89 -42.56 0.59
N ALA A 7 -21.06 -42.06 1.82
CA ALA A 7 -20.20 -41.02 2.38
C ALA A 7 -18.76 -41.52 2.62
N ASP A 8 -18.61 -42.74 3.12
CA ASP A 8 -17.31 -43.36 3.36
C ASP A 8 -16.55 -43.61 2.04
N ALA A 9 -17.23 -44.12 1.01
CA ALA A 9 -16.65 -44.35 -0.32
C ALA A 9 -16.21 -43.03 -0.99
N LEU A 10 -17.02 -41.98 -0.86
CA LEU A 10 -16.72 -40.66 -1.39
C LEU A 10 -15.55 -39.99 -0.64
N SER A 11 -15.45 -40.20 0.67
CA SER A 11 -14.30 -39.76 1.47
C SER A 11 -13.02 -40.52 1.11
N ALA A 12 -13.10 -41.82 0.83
CA ALA A 12 -11.96 -42.63 0.41
C ALA A 12 -11.47 -42.24 -0.98
N TYR A 13 -12.39 -41.96 -1.92
CA TYR A 13 -12.04 -41.44 -3.25
C TYR A 13 -11.35 -40.08 -3.17
N ARG A 14 -11.83 -39.17 -2.31
CA ARG A 14 -11.18 -37.86 -2.11
C ARG A 14 -9.74 -37.98 -1.63
N ARG A 15 -9.46 -38.83 -0.65
CA ARG A 15 -8.09 -39.13 -0.17
C ARG A 15 -7.21 -39.85 -1.18
N ALA A 16 -7.80 -40.63 -2.09
CA ALA A 16 -7.05 -41.30 -3.15
C ALA A 16 -6.67 -40.37 -4.32
N VAL A 17 -7.39 -39.26 -4.48
CA VAL A 17 -7.21 -38.30 -5.57
C VAL A 17 -6.43 -37.06 -5.11
N ILE A 18 -6.62 -36.63 -3.87
CA ILE A 18 -5.91 -35.52 -3.26
C ILE A 18 -4.94 -36.12 -2.25
N ASP A 19 -3.65 -35.97 -2.52
CA ASP A 19 -2.60 -36.38 -1.59
C ASP A 19 -2.74 -35.59 -0.29
N ASP A 20 -2.67 -36.25 0.86
CA ASP A 20 -2.78 -35.60 2.17
C ASP A 20 -1.68 -34.50 2.33
N ASP A 21 -0.53 -34.69 1.67
CA ASP A 21 0.56 -33.71 1.60
C ASP A 21 0.16 -32.45 0.79
N LEU A 22 -0.66 -32.60 -0.25
CA LEU A 22 -1.16 -31.47 -1.04
C LEU A 22 -2.14 -30.62 -0.22
N GLU A 23 -3.03 -31.25 0.56
CA GLU A 23 -3.94 -30.51 1.46
C GLU A 23 -3.16 -29.73 2.52
N ALA A 24 -2.11 -30.33 3.09
CA ALA A 24 -1.23 -29.67 4.06
C ALA A 24 -0.52 -28.44 3.45
N HIS A 25 0.03 -28.58 2.24
CA HIS A 25 0.68 -27.45 1.54
C HIS A 25 -0.30 -26.34 1.15
N ILE A 26 -1.53 -26.67 0.76
CA ILE A 26 -2.56 -25.67 0.48
C ILE A 26 -2.94 -24.91 1.76
N ALA A 27 -3.08 -25.61 2.89
CA ALA A 27 -3.36 -24.98 4.18
C ALA A 27 -2.22 -24.03 4.61
N GLU A 28 -0.97 -24.47 4.48
CA GLU A 28 0.21 -23.64 4.78
C GLU A 28 0.28 -22.40 3.88
N LEU A 29 0.04 -22.57 2.58
CA LEU A 29 0.00 -21.46 1.62
C LEU A 29 -1.11 -20.47 1.98
N ALA A 30 -2.29 -20.93 2.37
CA ALA A 30 -3.40 -20.07 2.77
C ALA A 30 -3.03 -19.22 3.99
N VAL A 31 -2.36 -19.79 4.99
CA VAL A 31 -1.85 -19.06 6.16
C VAL A 31 -0.84 -17.99 5.73
N LYS A 32 0.19 -18.37 4.97
CA LYS A 32 1.24 -17.45 4.49
C LYS A 32 0.67 -16.34 3.61
N ALA A 33 -0.27 -16.64 2.73
CA ALA A 33 -0.95 -15.66 1.91
C ALA A 33 -1.79 -14.69 2.77
N GLY A 34 -2.44 -15.19 3.82
CA GLY A 34 -3.20 -14.37 4.76
C GLY A 34 -2.31 -13.45 5.61
N GLU A 35 -1.13 -13.91 6.03
CA GLU A 35 -0.13 -13.08 6.71
C GLU A 35 0.44 -12.01 5.79
N TRP A 36 0.83 -12.40 4.56
CA TRP A 36 1.33 -11.46 3.56
C TRP A 36 0.30 -10.37 3.23
N LYS A 37 -0.97 -10.73 3.01
CA LYS A 37 -2.04 -9.75 2.75
C LYS A 37 -2.20 -8.75 3.90
N ARG A 38 -2.13 -9.21 5.15
CA ARG A 38 -2.18 -8.34 6.33
C ARG A 38 -0.98 -7.40 6.38
N ALA A 39 0.23 -7.94 6.20
CA ALA A 39 1.45 -7.14 6.16
C ALA A 39 1.45 -6.10 5.02
N ALA A 40 0.95 -6.48 3.85
CA ALA A 40 0.81 -5.60 2.70
C ALA A 40 -0.16 -4.44 3.01
N ALA A 41 -1.34 -4.75 3.57
CA ALA A 41 -2.31 -3.74 3.96
C ALA A 41 -1.77 -2.78 5.04
N THR A 42 -1.04 -3.29 6.04
CA THR A 42 -0.38 -2.46 7.04
C THR A 42 0.67 -1.54 6.40
N ARG A 43 1.51 -2.07 5.50
CA ARG A 43 2.51 -1.26 4.80
C ARG A 43 1.85 -0.15 3.99
N GLU A 44 0.78 -0.45 3.28
CA GLU A 44 0.04 0.55 2.49
C GLU A 44 -0.52 1.65 3.38
N ALA A 45 -1.17 1.29 4.49
CA ALA A 45 -1.72 2.25 5.45
C ALA A 45 -0.63 3.13 6.09
N GLU A 46 0.48 2.55 6.53
CA GLU A 46 1.59 3.33 7.11
C GLU A 46 2.28 4.21 6.06
N THR A 47 2.42 3.72 4.83
CA THR A 47 2.97 4.53 3.72
C THR A 47 2.08 5.73 3.44
N ALA A 48 0.76 5.52 3.37
CA ALA A 48 -0.20 6.60 3.19
C ALA A 48 -0.15 7.62 4.33
N ARG A 49 -0.03 7.15 5.58
CA ARG A 49 0.14 8.02 6.75
C ARG A 49 1.41 8.85 6.70
N LEU A 50 2.55 8.24 6.34
CA LEU A 50 3.83 8.94 6.23
C LEU A 50 3.82 9.98 5.12
N ILE A 51 3.23 9.66 3.97
CA ILE A 51 3.05 10.62 2.87
C ILE A 51 2.20 11.80 3.34
N ALA A 52 1.07 11.56 4.02
CA ALA A 52 0.24 12.65 4.52
C ALA A 52 0.98 13.55 5.53
N ALA A 53 1.78 12.97 6.42
CA ALA A 53 2.59 13.73 7.37
C ALA A 53 3.70 14.56 6.68
N GLU A 54 4.34 14.00 5.65
CA GLU A 54 5.31 14.72 4.83
C GLU A 54 4.65 15.90 4.10
N GLU A 55 3.48 15.67 3.48
CA GLU A 55 2.72 16.73 2.79
C GLU A 55 2.30 17.86 3.75
N GLU A 56 1.87 17.53 4.97
CA GLU A 56 1.54 18.51 6.01
C GLU A 56 2.78 19.32 6.44
N ALA A 57 3.92 18.66 6.61
CA ALA A 57 5.18 19.33 6.95
C ALA A 57 5.65 20.27 5.83
N GLU A 58 5.54 19.86 4.57
CA GLU A 58 5.86 20.71 3.42
C GLU A 58 4.95 21.94 3.37
N ASP A 59 3.64 21.76 3.56
CA ASP A 59 2.67 22.86 3.57
C ASP A 59 2.97 23.84 4.73
N ALA A 60 3.29 23.33 5.93
CA ALA A 60 3.65 24.14 7.09
C ALA A 60 4.93 24.96 6.87
N VAL A 61 5.96 24.38 6.26
CA VAL A 61 7.22 25.08 5.93
C VAL A 61 6.98 26.17 4.89
N VAL A 62 6.16 25.90 3.86
CA VAL A 62 5.79 26.92 2.86
C VAL A 62 4.99 28.05 3.52
N ALA A 63 4.03 27.74 4.39
CA ALA A 63 3.27 28.74 5.12
C ALA A 63 4.17 29.61 6.03
N ALA A 64 5.14 29.03 6.71
CA ALA A 64 6.11 29.76 7.51
C ALA A 64 7.00 30.68 6.66
N TYR A 65 7.43 30.21 5.49
CA TYR A 65 8.18 31.02 4.53
C TYR A 65 7.33 32.20 4.02
N GLU A 66 6.08 31.96 3.63
CA GLU A 66 5.15 33.00 3.19
C GLU A 66 4.88 34.03 4.30
N ALA A 67 4.70 33.58 5.55
CA ALA A 67 4.56 34.46 6.71
C ALA A 67 5.81 35.31 6.97
N ALA A 68 7.01 34.72 6.87
CA ALA A 68 8.26 35.45 7.00
C ALA A 68 8.41 36.54 5.92
N THR A 69 8.12 36.21 4.66
CA THR A 69 8.16 37.19 3.57
C THR A 69 7.13 38.30 3.74
N SER A 70 5.93 37.96 4.25
CA SER A 70 4.86 38.93 4.55
C SER A 70 5.21 39.83 5.75
N ALA A 71 6.06 39.35 6.67
CA ALA A 71 6.63 40.13 7.77
C ALA A 71 7.84 41.00 7.33
N GLY A 72 8.19 41.01 6.04
CA GLY A 72 9.27 41.83 5.49
C GLY A 72 10.63 41.13 5.38
N ALA A 73 10.69 39.80 5.56
CA ALA A 73 11.92 39.07 5.27
C ALA A 73 12.17 39.04 3.75
N GLU A 74 13.35 39.54 3.34
CA GLU A 74 13.75 39.55 1.95
C GLU A 74 13.97 38.12 1.41
N PRO A 75 13.25 37.68 0.35
CA PRO A 75 13.42 36.35 -0.24
C PRO A 75 14.86 36.05 -0.66
N SER A 76 15.58 37.07 -1.12
CA SER A 76 16.99 36.98 -1.49
C SER A 76 17.91 36.75 -0.29
N ALA A 77 17.57 37.27 0.88
CA ALA A 77 18.31 37.03 2.11
C ALA A 77 18.06 35.60 2.62
N LEU A 78 16.81 35.13 2.58
CA LEU A 78 16.45 33.75 2.93
C LEU A 78 17.15 32.72 2.04
N GLU A 79 17.35 33.05 0.77
CA GLU A 79 18.13 32.23 -0.16
C GLU A 79 19.62 32.22 0.19
N ARG A 80 20.21 33.38 0.47
CA ARG A 80 21.63 33.49 0.86
C ARG A 80 21.97 32.72 2.13
N ILE A 81 21.06 32.66 3.10
CA ILE A 81 21.23 31.89 4.34
C ILE A 81 20.78 30.43 4.22
N GLY A 82 20.30 30.00 3.04
CA GLY A 82 19.96 28.61 2.75
C GLY A 82 18.64 28.12 3.37
N VAL A 83 17.75 29.00 3.83
CA VAL A 83 16.47 28.61 4.47
C VAL A 83 15.27 28.68 3.53
N LYS A 84 15.48 28.95 2.25
CA LYS A 84 14.42 28.98 1.24
C LYS A 84 13.97 27.55 0.90
N PRO A 85 12.71 27.16 1.18
CA PRO A 85 12.26 25.77 1.04
C PRO A 85 11.83 25.46 -0.41
N VAL A 86 12.78 25.51 -1.35
CA VAL A 86 12.50 25.39 -2.80
C VAL A 86 11.80 24.08 -3.17
N ALA A 87 12.22 22.96 -2.56
CA ALA A 87 11.63 21.65 -2.80
C ALA A 87 10.15 21.60 -2.36
N ALA A 88 9.87 22.06 -1.14
CA ALA A 88 8.51 22.13 -0.61
C ALA A 88 7.63 23.07 -1.45
N ILE A 89 8.12 24.28 -1.79
CA ILE A 89 7.38 25.22 -2.66
C ILE A 89 6.97 24.55 -3.98
N ARG A 90 7.90 23.81 -4.61
CA ARG A 90 7.63 23.08 -5.85
C ARG A 90 6.65 21.92 -5.65
N ALA A 91 6.79 21.16 -4.57
CA ALA A 91 5.91 20.03 -4.25
C ALA A 91 4.47 20.49 -4.02
N VAL A 92 4.28 21.52 -3.18
CA VAL A 92 2.98 22.16 -2.91
C VAL A 92 2.37 22.70 -4.20
N ALA A 93 3.15 23.42 -5.02
CA ALA A 93 2.65 23.95 -6.30
C ALA A 93 2.18 22.83 -7.24
N LYS A 94 2.93 21.72 -7.33
CA LYS A 94 2.56 20.55 -8.14
C LYS A 94 1.29 19.87 -7.62
N ARG A 95 1.12 19.73 -6.29
CA ARG A 95 -0.12 19.20 -5.69
C ARG A 95 -1.31 20.11 -5.98
N ARG A 96 -1.19 21.41 -5.74
CA ARG A 96 -2.25 22.40 -6.01
C ARG A 96 -2.65 22.41 -7.48
N ALA A 97 -1.70 22.28 -8.41
CA ALA A 97 -1.99 22.21 -9.84
C ALA A 97 -2.76 20.93 -10.24
N LYS A 98 -2.45 19.79 -9.61
CA LYS A 98 -3.17 18.52 -9.82
C LYS A 98 -4.55 18.49 -9.16
N GLY A 99 -4.72 19.22 -8.06
CA GLY A 99 -5.93 19.24 -7.25
C GLY A 99 -6.99 20.27 -7.64
N LYS A 100 -6.77 21.11 -8.67
CA LYS A 100 -7.80 22.06 -9.13
C LYS A 100 -9.02 21.28 -9.68
N PRO A 101 -10.20 21.37 -9.06
CA PRO A 101 -11.43 20.95 -9.71
C PRO A 101 -11.64 21.91 -10.88
N LEU A 102 -11.71 21.40 -12.12
CA LEU A 102 -12.22 22.21 -13.21
C LEU A 102 -13.64 22.67 -12.81
N PRO A 103 -13.99 23.96 -12.97
CA PRO A 103 -15.35 24.41 -12.75
C PRO A 103 -16.26 23.60 -13.66
N ARG A 104 -17.07 22.73 -13.05
CA ARG A 104 -18.10 21.95 -13.72
C ARG A 104 -19.04 22.97 -14.35
N PRO A 105 -19.14 23.09 -15.69
CA PRO A 105 -20.18 23.92 -16.26
C PRO A 105 -21.51 23.33 -15.81
N SER A 106 -22.33 24.19 -15.21
CA SER A 106 -23.67 23.91 -14.72
C SER A 106 -24.52 23.30 -15.83
N ARG A 107 -24.45 21.99 -16.01
CA ARG A 107 -25.47 21.23 -16.70
C ARG A 107 -26.66 21.16 -15.76
N THR A 108 -27.59 22.07 -15.98
CA THR A 108 -29.02 21.87 -15.69
C THR A 108 -29.39 20.43 -15.99
N SER A 109 -29.69 19.65 -14.96
CA SER A 109 -30.29 18.33 -15.10
C SER A 109 -31.34 18.22 -14.02
N THR A 110 -32.61 18.03 -14.42
CA THR A 110 -33.50 16.95 -13.97
C THR A 110 -34.85 17.04 -14.74
N ALA A 111 -35.45 15.87 -14.97
CA ALA A 111 -36.72 15.52 -15.63
C ALA A 111 -36.59 15.21 -17.13
N ALA A 112 -36.87 14.02 -17.66
CA ALA A 112 -37.69 12.87 -17.22
C ALA A 112 -37.05 11.55 -17.76
N ALA A 113 -36.90 10.48 -16.98
CA ALA A 113 -37.82 9.34 -16.84
C ALA A 113 -38.31 8.72 -18.17
N GLU A 114 -37.73 7.59 -18.59
CA GLU A 114 -38.46 6.33 -18.84
C GLU A 114 -37.47 5.18 -19.13
N ALA A 115 -37.70 4.02 -18.51
CA ALA A 115 -37.00 2.76 -18.77
C ALA A 115 -37.92 1.83 -19.58
N PRO A 116 -37.35 0.95 -20.42
CA PRO A 116 -37.96 -0.37 -20.55
C PRO A 116 -36.95 -1.51 -20.39
N LEU A 117 -37.39 -2.49 -19.59
CA LEU A 117 -36.87 -3.84 -19.47
C LEU A 117 -37.19 -4.65 -20.74
N THR A 118 -36.19 -5.29 -21.33
CA THR A 118 -36.41 -6.41 -22.26
C THR A 118 -35.38 -7.52 -22.00
N PRO A 119 -35.81 -8.75 -21.65
CA PRO A 119 -34.92 -9.90 -21.53
C PRO A 119 -34.53 -10.46 -22.92
N PRO A 120 -33.33 -11.07 -23.08
CA PRO A 120 -32.96 -11.74 -24.32
C PRO A 120 -33.63 -13.12 -24.44
N PRO A 121 -34.13 -13.53 -25.61
CA PRO A 121 -34.57 -14.90 -25.84
C PRO A 121 -33.37 -15.84 -26.08
N ALA A 122 -33.52 -17.07 -25.59
CA ALA A 122 -32.64 -18.18 -25.87
C ALA A 122 -32.99 -18.81 -27.23
N GLU A 123 -31.99 -19.19 -28.04
CA GLU A 123 -32.10 -20.30 -29.00
C GLU A 123 -30.75 -21.02 -29.18
N THR A 124 -30.88 -22.30 -29.51
CA THR A 124 -30.00 -23.47 -29.40
C THR A 124 -29.26 -23.83 -30.70
N SER A 125 -28.21 -24.68 -30.56
CA SER A 125 -27.69 -25.67 -31.55
C SER A 125 -26.99 -25.12 -32.81
N GLU A 126 -26.07 -25.80 -33.50
CA GLU A 126 -25.15 -26.94 -33.29
C GLU A 126 -24.21 -26.96 -34.51
N ALA A 127 -23.03 -27.56 -34.35
CA ALA A 127 -22.21 -28.29 -35.33
C ALA A 127 -21.76 -27.68 -36.69
N GLY A 128 -20.46 -27.84 -37.00
CA GLY A 128 -20.05 -28.27 -38.35
C GLY A 128 -18.84 -27.60 -39.02
N THR A 129 -17.63 -28.09 -38.69
CA THR A 129 -16.55 -28.51 -39.62
C THR A 129 -15.95 -27.51 -40.64
N ALA A 130 -14.65 -27.17 -40.49
CA ALA A 130 -13.54 -27.55 -41.41
C ALA A 130 -12.24 -26.72 -41.17
N SER A 131 -11.13 -27.44 -40.96
CA SER A 131 -9.71 -27.00 -41.02
C SER A 131 -9.21 -26.89 -42.49
N PRO A 132 -7.95 -26.50 -42.86
CA PRO A 132 -6.69 -26.45 -42.09
C PRO A 132 -5.67 -25.29 -42.40
N SER A 133 -4.49 -25.36 -41.74
CA SER A 133 -3.13 -24.83 -42.11
C SER A 133 -2.75 -23.48 -41.45
N THR A 134 -1.61 -23.28 -40.77
CA THR A 134 -0.19 -23.70 -41.00
C THR A 134 0.63 -23.61 -39.69
N PRO A 135 1.82 -24.26 -39.59
CA PRO A 135 2.64 -24.21 -38.37
C PRO A 135 3.47 -22.93 -38.29
N ALA A 136 3.34 -22.19 -37.18
CA ALA A 136 4.22 -21.06 -36.87
C ALA A 136 5.46 -21.54 -36.09
N VAL A 137 6.61 -21.10 -36.59
CA VAL A 137 7.98 -21.35 -36.17
C VAL A 137 8.25 -20.92 -34.71
N PRO A 138 9.03 -21.67 -33.90
CA PRO A 138 9.42 -21.24 -32.56
C PRO A 138 10.50 -20.12 -32.61
N PRO A 139 10.46 -19.12 -31.72
CA PRO A 139 11.54 -18.13 -31.61
C PRO A 139 12.81 -18.73 -30.98
N PRO A 140 14.00 -18.19 -31.30
CA PRO A 140 15.27 -18.68 -30.78
C PRO A 140 15.45 -18.39 -29.28
N ALA A 141 16.16 -19.31 -28.61
CA ALA A 141 16.57 -19.22 -27.21
C ALA A 141 17.43 -17.96 -26.97
N VAL A 142 16.96 -17.11 -26.06
CA VAL A 142 17.77 -16.02 -25.51
C VAL A 142 18.66 -16.60 -24.42
N ALA A 143 19.96 -16.33 -24.54
CA ALA A 143 21.00 -16.69 -23.59
C ALA A 143 20.66 -16.17 -22.18
N GLN A 144 20.73 -17.06 -21.18
CA GLN A 144 20.70 -16.70 -19.77
C GLN A 144 21.99 -15.94 -19.41
N PRO A 145 21.93 -14.77 -18.78
CA PRO A 145 23.10 -14.20 -18.10
C PRO A 145 23.38 -14.93 -16.78
N ASP A 146 24.67 -15.11 -16.50
CA ASP A 146 25.23 -15.65 -15.25
C ASP A 146 24.67 -14.95 -13.99
N PRO A 147 24.39 -15.69 -12.90
CA PRO A 147 24.15 -15.06 -11.61
C PRO A 147 25.45 -14.55 -10.98
N ALA A 148 25.41 -13.30 -10.52
CA ALA A 148 26.49 -12.63 -9.78
C ALA A 148 26.87 -13.37 -8.48
N PRO A 149 28.13 -13.24 -7.99
CA PRO A 149 28.54 -13.87 -6.74
C PRO A 149 27.81 -13.27 -5.54
N THR A 150 27.29 -14.15 -4.69
CA THR A 150 26.72 -13.82 -3.40
C THR A 150 27.81 -13.28 -2.47
N GLY A 151 27.75 -11.97 -2.21
CA GLY A 151 28.49 -11.32 -1.14
C GLY A 151 27.99 -11.81 0.21
N SER A 152 28.68 -12.81 0.77
CA SER A 152 28.57 -13.26 2.15
C SER A 152 29.18 -12.21 3.09
N GLY A 153 28.38 -11.22 3.48
CA GLY A 153 28.66 -10.33 4.61
C GLY A 153 27.90 -10.81 5.84
N GLY A 154 28.53 -11.66 6.65
CA GLY A 154 27.94 -12.16 7.90
C GLY A 154 27.80 -11.07 8.98
N PRO A 155 26.87 -11.23 9.95
CA PRO A 155 26.79 -10.35 11.10
C PRO A 155 27.91 -10.69 12.11
N SER A 156 28.90 -9.80 12.24
CA SER A 156 29.78 -9.80 13.41
C SER A 156 28.98 -9.33 14.62
N ALA A 157 28.62 -10.28 15.47
CA ALA A 157 28.28 -10.03 16.85
C ALA A 157 29.52 -9.53 17.58
N SER A 158 29.51 -8.27 18.02
CA SER A 158 30.37 -7.79 19.10
C SER A 158 29.48 -7.16 20.15
N ALA A 159 29.46 -7.81 21.30
CA ALA A 159 28.92 -7.31 22.54
C ALA A 159 29.73 -6.11 23.03
N ASP A 160 29.05 -5.08 23.56
CA ASP A 160 29.60 -4.30 24.66
C ASP A 160 28.46 -3.65 25.48
N PRO A 161 28.22 -4.06 26.75
CA PRO A 161 27.28 -3.41 27.64
C PRO A 161 28.01 -2.36 28.49
N VAL A 162 28.02 -1.10 28.04
CA VAL A 162 28.45 0.01 28.90
C VAL A 162 27.27 0.46 29.77
N ARG A 163 27.27 0.01 31.03
CA ARG A 163 26.59 0.67 32.14
C ARG A 163 27.14 2.09 32.31
N VAL A 164 26.29 3.11 32.24
CA VAL A 164 26.50 4.37 32.98
C VAL A 164 25.18 4.83 33.62
N ALA A 165 25.27 4.92 34.95
CA ALA A 165 24.54 5.70 35.94
C ALA A 165 23.21 6.42 35.59
N ALA A 166 22.20 6.01 36.38
CA ALA A 166 21.15 6.77 37.04
C ALA A 166 21.10 8.31 36.86
N ALA A 167 19.94 8.79 36.41
CA ALA A 167 19.36 10.06 36.84
C ALA A 167 17.83 9.89 37.02
N ALA A 168 17.38 9.99 38.26
CA ALA A 168 15.97 9.93 38.66
C ALA A 168 15.27 11.27 38.37
N PRO A 169 13.98 11.29 37.97
CA PRO A 169 13.17 12.48 38.06
C PRO A 169 12.34 12.50 39.35
N GLY A 170 12.64 13.46 40.21
CA GLY A 170 11.63 14.29 40.87
C GLY A 170 10.71 13.63 41.90
N ALA A 171 11.22 13.40 43.12
CA ALA A 171 10.42 13.49 44.33
C ALA A 171 10.76 14.82 45.01
N GLY A 172 9.89 15.81 44.84
CA GLY A 172 10.04 17.16 45.38
C GLY A 172 8.69 17.76 45.68
N ALA A 173 8.06 17.25 46.74
CA ALA A 173 6.90 17.87 47.36
C ALA A 173 7.29 19.24 47.91
N SER A 174 6.50 20.27 47.59
CA SER A 174 6.50 21.54 48.32
C SER A 174 5.20 22.29 48.01
N SER A 175 4.16 21.95 48.77
CA SER A 175 3.12 22.91 49.15
C SER A 175 3.34 23.22 50.62
N PRO A 176 3.28 24.50 51.02
CA PRO A 176 2.09 24.86 51.78
C PRO A 176 1.51 26.24 51.45
N ALA A 177 0.22 26.34 51.78
CA ALA A 177 -0.65 27.50 51.73
C ALA A 177 -0.08 28.77 52.40
N ARG A 178 -0.45 29.93 51.85
CA ARG A 178 -0.61 31.15 52.64
C ARG A 178 -1.77 32.00 52.10
N ALA A 179 -2.88 31.96 52.82
CA ALA A 179 -3.94 32.94 52.77
C ALA A 179 -3.46 34.29 53.33
N ARG A 180 -3.92 35.38 52.68
CA ARG A 180 -4.01 36.81 53.06
C ARG A 180 -4.10 37.54 51.71
N SER A 181 -5.21 38.13 51.29
CA SER A 181 -6.04 39.12 51.99
C SER A 181 -7.45 39.13 51.41
#